data_AF-A0A2P5ICE1-F1
#
_entry.id   AF-A0A2P5ICE1-F1
#
_cell.length_a   1.000
_cell.length_b   1.000
_cell.length_c   1.000
_cell.angle_alpha   90.00
_cell.angle_beta   90.00
_cell.angle_gamma   90.00
#
_symmetry.space_group_name_H-M   'P 1'
#
loop_
_entity.id
_entity.type
_entity.pdbx_description
1 polymer ?
#
loop_
_entity_poly.entity_id
_entity_poly.type
_entity_poly.pdbx_seq_one_letter_code
_entity_poly.pdbx_strand_id
1 'polypeptide(L)' 'MDSNTIKQTVMKQIQLESNTSNARMLIEKMNDVCFEKCIPKPGSSVSSGEQSCFTSCMEVSP' A
#
# COMPACT_ATOMS: atom_id res chain seq x y z
N MET A 1 34.06 6.75 -16.38
CA MET A 1 32.64 6.81 -15.94
C MET A 1 32.27 8.27 -15.82
N ASP A 2 31.52 8.80 -16.78
CA ASP A 2 31.16 10.22 -16.81
C ASP A 2 30.15 10.57 -15.71
N SER A 3 30.36 11.71 -15.03
CA SER A 3 29.54 12.17 -13.92
C SER A 3 28.04 12.27 -14.27
N ASN A 4 27.71 12.56 -15.53
CA ASN A 4 26.33 12.65 -16.01
C ASN A 4 25.61 11.27 -15.97
N THR A 5 26.30 10.21 -16.40
CA THR A 5 25.79 8.83 -16.37
C THR A 5 25.56 8.33 -14.94
N ILE A 6 26.42 8.74 -13.99
CA ILE A 6 26.25 8.43 -12.57
C ILE A 6 24.99 9.10 -12.03
N LYS A 7 24.80 10.40 -12.31
CA LYS A 7 23.59 11.13 -11.90
C LYS A 7 22.32 10.49 -12.46
N GLN A 8 22.29 10.14 -13.74
CA GLN A 8 21.12 9.50 -14.36
C GLN A 8 20.80 8.14 -13.72
N THR A 9 21.82 7.32 -13.46
CA THR A 9 21.65 6.02 -12.80
C THR A 9 21.11 6.16 -11.38
N VAL A 10 21.66 7.10 -10.60
CA VAL A 10 21.22 7.37 -9.22
C VAL A 10 19.79 7.90 -9.20
N MET A 11 19.43 8.83 -10.09
CA MET A 11 18.06 9.37 -10.16
C MET A 11 17.05 8.28 -10.55
N LYS A 12 17.42 7.36 -11.45
CA LYS A 12 16.59 6.21 -11.78
C LYS A 12 16.39 5.30 -10.57
N GLN A 13 17.43 5.06 -9.78
CA GLN A 13 17.35 4.25 -8.57
C GLN A 13 16.44 4.91 -7.52
N ILE A 14 16.62 6.21 -7.26
CA ILE A 14 15.77 6.99 -6.34
C ILE A 14 14.31 6.93 -6.78
N GLN A 15 14.02 7.03 -8.08
CA GLN A 15 12.64 6.96 -8.58
C GLN A 15 12.01 5.59 -8.31
N LEU A 16 12.76 4.51 -8.51
CA LEU A 16 12.29 3.14 -8.24
C LEU A 16 12.01 2.94 -6.74
N GLU A 17 12.91 3.42 -5.88
CA GLU A 17 12.74 3.36 -4.44
C GLU A 17 11.56 4.21 -3.96
N SER A 18 11.41 5.43 -4.49
CA SER A 18 10.29 6.32 -4.20
C SER A 18 8.95 5.69 -4.58
N ASN A 19 8.84 5.13 -5.79
CA ASN A 19 7.63 4.44 -6.23
C ASN A 19 7.28 3.25 -5.33
N THR A 20 8.29 2.48 -4.92
CA THR A 20 8.11 1.35 -4.00
C THR A 20 7.65 1.81 -2.62
N SER A 21 8.25 2.88 -2.09
CA SER A 21 7.88 3.45 -0.80
C SER A 21 6.45 4.01 -0.83
N ASN A 22 6.07 4.70 -1.91
CA ASN A 22 4.73 5.26 -2.08
C ASN A 22 3.68 4.14 -2.13
N ALA A 23 3.94 3.06 -2.89
CA ALA A 23 3.04 1.92 -2.94
C ALA A 23 2.86 1.24 -1.57
N ARG A 24 3.94 1.09 -0.80
CA ARG A 24 3.85 0.54 0.57
C ARG A 24 3.01 1.41 1.49
N MET A 25 3.22 2.73 1.46
CA MET A 25 2.44 3.68 2.25
C MET A 25 0.95 3.60 1.90
N LEU A 26 0.61 3.45 0.61
CA LEU A 26 -0.78 3.29 0.18
C LEU A 26 -1.39 1.99 0.71
N ILE A 27 -0.65 0.88 0.65
CA ILE A 27 -1.11 -0.42 1.17
C ILE A 27 -1.36 -0.34 2.69
N GLU A 28 -0.42 0.24 3.44
CA GLU A 28 -0.55 0.43 4.90
C GLU A 28 -1.79 1.27 5.22
N LYS A 29 -1.98 2.38 4.50
CA LYS A 29 -3.14 3.25 4.69
C LYS A 29 -4.46 2.57 4.32
N MET A 30 -4.49 1.79 3.23
CA MET A 30 -5.67 1.01 2.86
C MET A 30 -6.02 -0.02 3.93
N ASN A 31 -5.03 -0.69 4.50
CA ASN A 31 -5.25 -1.63 5.60
C ASN A 31 -5.89 -0.92 6.80
N ASP A 32 -5.37 0.24 7.22
CA ASP A 32 -5.93 0.99 8.35
C ASP A 32 -7.37 1.43 8.08
N VAL A 33 -7.63 2.03 6.91
CA VAL A 33 -8.97 2.50 6.53
C VAL A 33 -9.97 1.36 6.43
N CYS A 34 -9.60 0.27 5.78
CA CYS A 34 -10.50 -0.87 5.59
C CYS A 34 -10.72 -1.63 6.89
N PHE A 35 -9.71 -1.74 7.75
CA PHE A 35 -9.87 -2.36 9.06
C PHE A 35 -10.83 -1.55 9.94
N GLU A 36 -10.63 -0.23 10.03
CA GLU A 36 -11.52 0.66 10.79
C GLU A 36 -12.96 0.60 10.30
N LYS A 37 -13.17 0.54 8.97
CA LYS A 37 -14.51 0.50 8.36
C LYS A 37 -15.20 -0.86 8.49
N CYS A 38 -14.45 -1.94 8.33
CA CYS A 38 -15.04 -3.28 8.17
C CYS A 38 -14.96 -4.14 9.43
N ILE A 39 -14.10 -3.85 10.41
CA ILE A 39 -13.89 -4.68 11.61
C ILE A 39 -14.33 -3.90 12.87
N PRO A 40 -15.64 -3.79 13.15
CA PRO A 40 -16.15 -2.97 14.26
C PRO A 40 -15.84 -3.54 15.64
N LYS A 41 -15.58 -4.85 15.74
CA LYS A 41 -15.21 -5.55 16.98
C LYS A 41 -14.07 -6.53 16.69
N PRO A 42 -12.81 -6.09 16.83
CA PRO A 42 -11.66 -6.97 16.64
C PRO A 42 -11.75 -8.18 17.57
N GLY A 43 -11.64 -9.38 16.99
CA GLY A 43 -11.65 -10.64 17.72
C GLY A 43 -10.57 -11.57 17.20
N SER A 44 -10.53 -12.81 17.70
CA SER A 44 -9.58 -13.84 17.25
C SER A 44 -9.83 -14.35 15.84
N SER A 45 -10.96 -13.98 15.23
CA SER A 45 -11.37 -14.43 13.90
C SER A 45 -12.13 -13.32 13.18
N VAL A 46 -11.94 -13.27 11.85
CA VAL A 46 -12.70 -12.41 10.94
C VAL A 46 -13.90 -13.21 10.45
N SER A 47 -15.10 -12.65 10.58
CA SER A 47 -16.32 -13.25 10.04
C SER A 47 -16.36 -13.17 8.52
N SER A 48 -17.19 -13.99 7.88
CA SER A 48 -17.34 -13.96 6.41
C SER A 48 -17.80 -12.59 5.89
N GLY A 49 -18.69 -11.90 6.61
CA GLY A 49 -19.15 -10.56 6.25
C GLY A 49 -18.07 -9.50 6.36
N GLU A 50 -17.25 -9.56 7.42
CA GLU A 50 -16.08 -8.69 7.60
C GLU A 50 -15.04 -8.93 6.50
N GLN A 51 -14.82 -10.19 6.11
CA GLN A 51 -13.90 -10.54 5.03
C GLN A 51 -14.42 -10.04 3.67
N SER A 52 -15.71 -10.19 3.36
CA SER A 52 -16.31 -9.62 2.15
C SER A 52 -16.22 -8.09 2.11
N CYS A 53 -16.52 -7.41 3.23
CA CYS A 53 -16.37 -5.96 3.33
C CYS A 53 -14.93 -5.52 3.06
N PHE A 54 -13.96 -6.21 3.68
CA PHE A 54 -12.55 -5.89 3.53
C PHE A 54 -12.07 -6.06 2.09
N THR A 55 -12.44 -7.16 1.43
CA THR A 55 -12.16 -7.38 -0.01
C THR A 55 -12.73 -6.25 -0.86
N SER A 56 -14.02 -5.93 -0.69
CA SER A 56 -14.65 -4.83 -1.44
C SER A 56 -14.05 -3.47 -1.13
N CYS A 57 -13.59 -3.23 0.09
CA CYS A 57 -12.92 -1.99 0.46
C CYS A 57 -11.57 -1.81 -0.26
N MET A 58 -10.81 -2.89 -0.41
CA MET A 58 -9.51 -2.85 -1.10
C MET A 58 -9.65 -2.78 -2.63
N GLU A 59 -10.67 -3.40 -3.21
CA GLU A 59 -10.90 -3.40 -4.67
C GLU A 59 -11.29 -2.02 -5.22
N VAL A 60 -11.80 -1.11 -4.37
CA VAL A 60 -12.34 0.20 -4.78
C VAL A 60 -11.27 1.32 -4.75
N SER A 61 -9.98 1.02 -4.58
CA SER A 61 -8.93 2.04 -4.77
C SER A 61 -8.58 2.20 -6.25
N PRO A 62 -8.88 3.34 -6.91
CA PRO A 62 -8.21 3.71 -8.15
C PRO A 62 -6.71 3.96 -7.92
#